data_AF-A0A8T3MHB2-F1
#
_entry.id   AF-A0A8T3MHB2-F1
#
_cell.length_a   1.000
_cell.length_b   1.000
_cell.length_c   1.000
_cell.angle_alpha   90.00
_cell.angle_beta   90.00
_cell.angle_gamma   90.00
#
_symmetry.space_group_name_H-M   'P 1'
#
loop_
_entity.id
_entity.type
_entity.pdbx_description
1 polymer ?
#
loop_
_entity_poly.entity_id
_entity_poly.type
_entity_poly.pdbx_seq_one_letter_code
_entity_poly.pdbx_strand_id
1 'polypeptide(L)' 'VDQIRAHIGADSLGYLSLEGMISATGATSGELCSACFTGDYPVPVQLELGKSSLEREVGAR' A
#
# COMPACT_ATOMS: atom_id res chain seq x y z
N VAL A 1 -11.09 0.63 9.69
CA VAL A 1 -10.20 1.19 10.74
C VAL A 1 -10.37 0.44 12.05
N ASP A 2 -11.61 0.28 12.55
CA ASP A 2 -11.87 -0.27 13.89
C ASP A 2 -11.32 -1.68 14.13
N GLN A 3 -11.37 -2.57 13.14
CA GLN A 3 -10.81 -3.91 13.27
C GLN A 3 -9.31 -3.88 13.57
N ILE A 4 -8.55 -3.05 12.85
CA ILE A 4 -7.10 -2.92 13.05
C ILE A 4 -6.82 -2.24 14.38
N ARG A 5 -7.55 -1.16 14.72
CA ARG A 5 -7.45 -0.47 16.03
C ARG A 5 -7.62 -1.46 17.19
N ALA A 6 -8.66 -2.29 17.13
CA ALA A 6 -8.94 -3.30 18.13
C ALA A 6 -7.86 -4.39 18.17
N HIS A 7 -7.40 -4.85 17.00
CA HIS A 7 -6.36 -5.88 16.90
C HIS A 7 -5.03 -5.46 17.54
N ILE A 8 -4.62 -4.20 17.35
CA ILE A 8 -3.39 -3.67 17.93
C ILE A 8 -3.56 -3.13 19.36
N GLY A 9 -4.79 -3.11 19.89
CA GLY A 9 -5.08 -2.63 21.25
C GLY A 9 -4.97 -1.12 21.45
N ALA A 10 -5.19 -0.30 20.41
CA ALA A 10 -5.08 1.15 20.51
C ALA A 10 -6.40 1.83 20.94
N ASP A 11 -6.29 2.91 21.72
CA ASP A 11 -7.43 3.76 22.10
C ASP A 11 -8.04 4.47 20.88
N SER A 12 -7.19 4.89 19.93
CA SER A 12 -7.59 5.55 18.69
C SER A 12 -6.70 5.14 17.53
N LEU A 13 -7.23 5.26 16.31
CA LEU A 13 -6.49 5.02 15.08
C LEU A 13 -7.05 5.92 13.98
N GLY A 14 -6.18 6.63 13.28
CA GLY A 14 -6.50 7.38 12.07
C GLY A 14 -5.52 7.04 10.96
N TYR A 15 -6.01 6.91 9.73
CA TYR A 15 -5.15 6.84 8.56
C TYR A 15 -4.92 8.26 8.01
N LEU A 16 -3.71 8.49 7.48
CA LEU A 16 -3.47 9.66 6.66
C LEU A 16 -4.32 9.55 5.38
N SER A 17 -4.96 10.65 4.97
CA SER A 17 -5.71 10.68 3.71
C SER A 17 -4.75 10.56 2.52
N LEU A 18 -5.22 9.94 1.42
CA LEU A 18 -4.40 9.80 0.22
C LEU A 18 -3.98 11.17 -0.34
N GLU A 19 -4.90 12.13 -0.37
CA GLU A 19 -4.63 13.51 -0.78
C GLU A 19 -3.63 14.21 0.16
N GLY A 20 -3.78 14.02 1.48
CA GLY A 20 -2.86 14.57 2.47
C GLY A 20 -1.45 14.00 2.33
N MET A 21 -1.34 12.71 2.03
CA MET A 21 -0.07 12.05 1.74
C MET A 21 0.59 12.60 0.47
N ILE A 22 -0.17 12.74 -0.64
CA ILE A 22 0.38 13.27 -1.90
C ILE A 22 0.85 14.72 -1.70
N SER A 23 0.00 15.58 -1.13
CA SER A 23 0.32 17.00 -0.91
C SER A 23 1.54 17.20 0.01
N ALA A 24 1.73 16.35 1.01
CA ALA A 24 2.91 16.41 1.89
C ALA A 24 4.25 16.17 1.17
N THR A 25 4.24 15.52 0.01
CA THR A 25 5.45 15.32 -0.80
C THR A 25 5.79 16.52 -1.70
N GLY A 26 4.86 17.45 -1.87
CA GLY A 26 4.96 18.55 -2.85
C GLY A 26 4.67 18.12 -4.30
N ALA A 27 4.37 16.85 -4.55
CA ALA A 27 3.94 16.33 -5.85
C ALA A 27 2.43 16.55 -6.07
N THR A 28 2.02 16.51 -7.33
CA THR A 28 0.61 16.50 -7.73
C THR A 28 0.11 15.07 -8.01
N SER A 29 -1.21 14.89 -8.05
CA SER A 29 -1.82 13.61 -8.40
C SER A 29 -1.38 13.15 -9.79
N GLY A 30 -0.80 11.95 -9.88
CA GLY A 30 -0.28 11.35 -11.12
C GLY A 30 1.24 11.42 -11.27
N GLU A 31 1.92 12.28 -10.51
CA GLU A 31 3.40 12.32 -10.47
C GLU A 31 3.98 11.31 -9.47
N LEU A 32 3.15 10.85 -8.53
CA LEU A 32 3.50 9.85 -7.53
C LEU A 32 2.65 8.59 -7.72
N CYS A 33 3.33 7.44 -7.85
CA CYS A 33 2.65 6.15 -7.88
C CYS A 33 1.95 5.89 -6.54
N SER A 34 0.62 5.71 -6.56
CA SER A 34 -0.22 5.46 -5.39
C SER A 34 -0.85 4.07 -5.36
N ALA A 35 -0.38 3.16 -6.23
CA ALA A 35 -0.98 1.85 -6.44
C ALA A 35 -1.04 0.97 -5.18
N CYS A 36 -0.10 1.13 -4.23
CA CYS A 36 -0.15 0.43 -2.95
C CYS A 36 -1.41 0.75 -2.11
N PHE A 37 -2.07 1.87 -2.39
CA PHE A 37 -3.28 2.32 -1.72
C PHE A 37 -4.53 2.22 -2.59
N THR A 38 -4.42 2.47 -3.90
CA THR A 38 -5.57 2.49 -4.83
C THR A 38 -5.72 1.23 -5.66
N GLY A 39 -4.64 0.49 -5.88
CA GLY A 39 -4.57 -0.59 -6.87
C GLY A 39 -4.38 -0.11 -8.32
N ASP A 40 -4.36 1.21 -8.57
CA ASP A 40 -4.21 1.79 -9.91
C ASP A 40 -2.72 1.95 -10.25
N TYR A 41 -2.17 0.97 -10.97
CA TYR A 41 -0.76 0.99 -11.37
C TYR A 41 -0.56 1.85 -12.64
N PRO A 42 0.44 2.76 -12.65
CA PRO A 42 0.78 3.55 -13.84
C PRO A 42 1.47 2.71 -14.93
N VAL A 43 1.78 1.45 -14.64
CA VAL A 43 2.39 0.48 -15.56
C VAL A 43 1.55 -0.80 -15.60
N PRO A 44 1.57 -1.56 -16.70
CA PRO A 44 0.85 -2.82 -16.79
C PRO A 44 1.32 -3.82 -15.72
N VAL A 45 0.37 -4.47 -15.06
CA VAL A 45 0.63 -5.55 -14.11
C VAL A 45 0.53 -6.90 -14.85
N GLN A 46 1.54 -7.75 -14.68
CA GLN A 46 1.55 -9.12 -15.22
C GLN A 46 0.67 -10.02 -14.36
N LEU A 47 -0.58 -10.25 -14.79
CA LEU A 47 -1.59 -10.97 -14.01
C LEU A 47 -1.27 -12.47 -13.85
N GLU A 48 -0.40 -13.01 -14.71
CA GLU A 48 0.07 -14.39 -14.64
C GLU A 48 1.08 -14.60 -13.51
N LEU A 49 1.70 -13.54 -12.99
CA LEU A 49 2.58 -13.62 -11.83
C LEU A 49 1.76 -13.72 -10.55
N GLY A 50 1.95 -14.81 -9.81
CA GLY A 50 1.34 -14.98 -8.50
C GLY A 50 1.93 -14.02 -7.46
N LYS A 51 1.18 -13.77 -6.38
CA LYS A 51 1.60 -12.93 -5.24
C LYS A 51 3.01 -13.26 -4.73
N SER A 52 3.39 -14.54 -4.75
CA SER A 52 4.66 -15.02 -4.20
C SER A 52 5.83 -14.99 -5.18
N SER A 53 5.68 -14.44 -6.38
CA SER A 53 6.72 -14.48 -7.44
C SER A 53 8.03 -13.79 -7.06
N LEU A 54 7.99 -12.88 -6.08
CA LEU A 54 9.17 -12.13 -5.57
C LEU A 54 9.59 -12.58 -4.18
N GLU A 55 8.86 -13.50 -3.54
CA GLU A 55 9.16 -13.97 -2.20
C GLU A 55 10.35 -14.92 -2.24
N ARG A 56 11.26 -14.79 -1.28
CA ARG A 56 12.30 -15.80 -1.08
C ARG A 56 11.65 -17.02 -0.45
N GLU A 57 11.93 -18.21 -0.96
CA GLU A 57 11.47 -19.44 -0.31
C GLU A 57 12.02 -19.50 1.12
N VAL A 58 11.11 -19.46 2.09
CA VAL A 58 11.45 -19.61 3.50
C VAL A 58 11.85 -21.07 3.71
N GLY A 59 13.15 -21.35 3.69
CA GLY A 59 13.70 -22.69 3.88
C GLY A 59 14.75 -23.14 2.87
N ALA A 60 15.07 -22.32 1.85
CA ALA A 60 16.19 -22.58 0.95
C ALA A 60 17.54 -22.30 1.66
N ARG A 61 17.92 -23.21 2.55
CA ARG A 61 19.29 -23.43 3.01
C ARG A 61 19.64 -24.89 2.84
#